data_AF-A0A2G9GU98-F1
#
_entry.id   AF-A0A2G9GU98-F1
#
_cell.length_a   1.000
_cell.length_b   1.000
_cell.length_c   1.000
_cell.angle_alpha   90.00
_cell.angle_beta   90.00
_cell.angle_gamma   90.00
#
_symmetry.space_group_name_H-M   'P 1'
#
loop_
_entity.id
_entity.type
_entity.pdbx_description
1 polymer ?
#
loop_
_entity_poly.entity_id
_entity_poly.type
_entity_poly.pdbx_seq_one_letter_code
_entity_poly.pdbx_strand_id
1 'polypeptide(L)'
;MAISLILVPAIFASLFVSLTVSDALISPVEYQTPSFCSDQANQNSLACEVEEAKLKIARLESILEDRIGEINAKIQYFGDCERKIEELTTEIDRLKTALSGFEQDYSGANLKLSALEEEIRLLWATSRKNNFEIYALESKALDAEGRLKEITSQVEQMSEIVSEQWIQIQQLEQAVYMAEIRTAKVKRELWRRCPFVKFVTTLYDDFLKTLKRILEPYVLGNSMLAFCKSRALQAFASAKYYHHQLQGFIRHAMKSHELTAPLAHEEVVFFVTSALVVLPIMTACMLLLSQFS
;
A
#
# COMPACT_ATOMS: atom_id res chain seq x y z
N MET A 1 50.62 -23.37 -18.40
CA MET A 1 51.45 -23.00 -19.56
C MET A 1 52.88 -22.85 -19.07
N ALA A 2 53.72 -23.87 -19.31
CA ALA A 2 55.04 -24.02 -18.69
C ALA A 2 56.13 -24.15 -19.77
N ILE A 3 56.27 -23.12 -20.59
CA ILE A 3 57.35 -23.01 -21.58
C ILE A 3 57.86 -21.58 -21.52
N SER A 4 58.89 -21.32 -20.70
CA SER A 4 59.75 -20.12 -20.83
C SER A 4 60.97 -20.10 -19.90
N LEU A 5 61.16 -21.07 -19.00
CA LEU A 5 62.29 -21.04 -18.05
C LEU A 5 63.63 -21.61 -18.57
N ILE A 6 63.72 -22.05 -19.82
CA ILE A 6 64.93 -22.74 -20.36
C ILE A 6 65.79 -21.81 -21.26
N LEU A 7 65.32 -20.61 -21.62
CA LEU A 7 66.06 -19.74 -22.55
C LEU A 7 67.09 -18.81 -21.89
N VAL A 8 67.03 -18.62 -20.58
CA VAL A 8 67.88 -17.67 -19.84
C VAL A 8 69.33 -18.17 -19.61
N PRO A 9 69.61 -19.47 -19.36
CA PRO A 9 70.99 -19.94 -19.17
C PRO A 9 71.82 -20.00 -20.46
N ALA A 10 71.19 -20.08 -21.62
CA ALA A 10 71.88 -20.23 -22.91
C ALA A 10 72.49 -18.90 -23.42
N ILE A 11 71.92 -17.77 -23.03
CA ILE A 11 72.38 -16.43 -23.45
C ILE A 11 73.55 -15.96 -22.57
N PHE A 12 73.64 -16.44 -21.32
CA PHE A 12 74.73 -16.08 -20.41
C PHE A 12 76.05 -16.82 -20.71
N ALA A 13 75.97 -18.02 -21.28
CA ALA A 13 77.15 -18.81 -21.67
C ALA A 13 77.83 -18.30 -22.95
N SER A 14 77.09 -17.67 -23.88
CA SER A 14 77.66 -17.13 -25.11
C SER A 14 78.40 -15.81 -24.90
N LEU A 15 78.06 -15.03 -23.86
CA LEU A 15 78.74 -13.76 -23.56
C LEU A 15 80.14 -13.96 -22.96
N PHE A 16 80.40 -15.10 -22.30
CA PHE A 16 81.70 -15.39 -21.67
C PHE A 16 82.78 -15.88 -22.65
N VAL A 17 82.41 -16.27 -23.88
CA VAL A 17 83.37 -16.76 -24.90
C VAL A 17 83.95 -15.62 -25.75
N SER A 18 83.33 -14.43 -25.76
CA SER A 18 83.82 -13.28 -26.53
C SER A 18 84.82 -12.38 -25.80
N LEU A 19 85.18 -12.67 -24.54
CA LEU A 19 86.05 -11.79 -23.73
C LEU A 19 87.49 -12.29 -23.54
N THR A 20 87.92 -13.35 -24.22
CA THR A 20 89.27 -13.91 -24.03
C THR A 20 89.98 -14.25 -25.34
N VAL A 21 89.94 -13.39 -26.37
CA VAL A 21 90.94 -13.44 -27.45
C VAL A 21 91.05 -12.04 -28.05
N SER A 22 92.03 -11.25 -27.62
CA SER A 22 92.65 -10.18 -28.43
C SER A 22 93.81 -9.59 -27.63
N ASP A 23 94.90 -10.35 -27.51
CA ASP A 23 96.23 -9.76 -27.29
C ASP A 23 97.30 -10.79 -27.65
N ALA A 24 97.55 -10.92 -28.96
CA ALA A 24 98.79 -11.48 -29.49
C ALA A 24 98.80 -11.28 -31.01
N LEU A 25 99.06 -10.05 -31.47
CA LEU A 25 99.60 -9.85 -32.80
C LEU A 25 100.70 -8.77 -32.75
N ILE A 26 101.80 -9.11 -32.09
CA ILE A 26 103.08 -8.47 -32.39
C ILE A 26 103.50 -9.04 -33.74
N SER A 27 103.18 -8.31 -34.82
CA SER A 27 103.87 -8.48 -36.09
C SER A 27 105.30 -7.94 -35.91
N PRO A 28 106.36 -8.74 -36.12
CA PRO A 28 107.69 -8.18 -36.23
C PRO A 28 107.75 -7.48 -37.57
N VAL A 29 107.50 -6.17 -37.56
CA VAL A 29 107.81 -5.27 -38.67
C VAL A 29 109.33 -5.12 -38.66
N GLU A 30 109.98 -6.13 -39.24
CA GLU A 30 111.38 -6.09 -39.66
C GLU A 30 111.48 -5.06 -40.79
N TYR A 31 111.77 -3.82 -40.42
CA TYR A 31 112.15 -2.82 -41.40
C TYR A 31 113.27 -1.93 -40.88
N GLN A 32 114.19 -1.77 -41.82
CA GLN A 32 115.24 -0.76 -41.94
C GLN A 32 116.57 -1.17 -41.31
N THR A 33 117.70 -1.01 -41.99
CA THR A 33 118.03 -0.19 -43.16
C THR A 33 119.42 -0.66 -43.64
N PRO A 34 119.85 -0.30 -44.86
CA PRO A 34 121.21 -0.57 -45.31
C PRO A 34 122.20 0.10 -44.37
N SER A 35 123.11 -0.68 -43.81
CA SER A 35 124.32 -0.20 -43.15
C SER A 35 125.14 0.59 -44.18
N PHE A 36 124.99 1.92 -44.17
CA PHE A 36 125.87 2.83 -44.89
C PHE A 36 126.78 3.53 -43.89
N CYS A 37 127.82 2.83 -43.46
CA CYS A 37 129.06 3.40 -42.96
C CYS A 37 130.11 2.28 -42.84
N SER A 38 130.82 2.00 -43.93
CA SER A 38 132.13 1.36 -43.88
C SER A 38 133.22 2.43 -43.86
N ASP A 39 134.04 2.38 -42.81
CA ASP A 39 135.41 2.87 -42.63
C ASP A 39 135.89 4.12 -43.40
N GLN A 40 135.79 5.31 -42.78
CA GLN A 40 136.93 6.23 -42.65
C GLN A 40 136.71 7.37 -41.61
N ALA A 41 137.68 7.49 -40.68
CA ALA A 41 137.96 8.60 -39.75
C ALA A 41 137.08 8.80 -38.48
N ASN A 42 137.76 8.64 -37.33
CA ASN A 42 137.32 8.55 -35.94
C ASN A 42 136.63 9.81 -35.32
N GLN A 43 136.21 10.79 -36.12
CA GLN A 43 135.45 11.97 -35.66
C GLN A 43 134.08 12.14 -36.33
N ASN A 44 133.79 11.41 -37.41
CA ASN A 44 132.48 11.45 -38.08
C ASN A 44 131.49 10.41 -37.52
N SER A 45 131.94 9.39 -36.79
CA SER A 45 131.04 8.35 -36.21
C SER A 45 130.17 8.90 -35.09
N LEU A 46 130.73 9.74 -34.19
CA LEU A 46 130.01 10.28 -33.04
C LEU A 46 128.99 11.36 -33.45
N ALA A 47 129.29 12.14 -34.50
CA ALA A 47 128.36 13.11 -35.07
C ALA A 47 127.18 12.43 -35.79
N CYS A 48 127.42 11.31 -36.49
CA CYS A 48 126.38 10.49 -37.09
C CYS A 48 125.45 9.86 -36.03
N GLU A 49 126.00 9.33 -34.93
CA GLU A 49 125.21 8.78 -33.82
C GLU A 49 124.33 9.83 -33.13
N VAL A 50 124.83 11.06 -32.97
CA VAL A 50 124.07 12.18 -32.40
C VAL A 50 122.92 12.58 -33.32
N GLU A 51 123.14 12.64 -34.64
CA GLU A 51 122.04 12.94 -35.57
C GLU A 51 121.03 11.78 -35.68
N GLU A 52 121.48 10.52 -35.59
CA GLU A 52 120.57 9.37 -35.50
C GLU A 52 119.72 9.45 -34.21
N ALA A 53 120.32 9.80 -33.07
CA ALA A 53 119.61 9.98 -31.81
C ALA A 53 118.58 11.10 -31.87
N LYS A 54 118.90 12.22 -32.53
CA LYS A 54 118.00 13.36 -32.71
C LYS A 54 116.80 13.01 -33.60
N LEU A 55 117.03 12.29 -34.70
CA LEU A 55 115.95 11.77 -35.54
C LEU A 55 115.06 10.79 -34.77
N LYS A 56 115.63 9.94 -33.92
CA LYS A 56 114.86 9.05 -33.02
C LYS A 56 114.03 9.83 -31.99
N ILE A 57 114.59 10.88 -31.39
CA ILE A 57 113.86 11.76 -30.46
C ILE A 57 112.70 12.44 -31.18
N ALA A 58 112.93 13.04 -32.35
CA ALA A 58 111.88 13.68 -33.15
C ALA A 58 110.78 12.68 -33.54
N ARG A 59 111.15 11.44 -33.88
CA ARG A 59 110.19 10.36 -34.15
C ARG A 59 109.38 9.99 -32.90
N LEU A 60 110.02 9.87 -31.74
CA LEU A 60 109.34 9.56 -30.48
C LEU A 60 108.41 10.70 -30.04
N GLU A 61 108.82 11.95 -30.24
CA GLU A 61 107.99 13.14 -30.00
C GLU A 61 106.75 13.15 -30.91
N SER A 62 106.90 12.83 -32.20
CA SER A 62 105.77 12.68 -33.13
C SER A 62 104.82 11.57 -32.70
N ILE A 63 105.35 10.41 -32.30
CA ILE A 63 104.52 9.30 -31.79
C ILE A 63 103.81 9.70 -30.49
N LEU A 64 104.49 10.44 -29.61
CA LEU A 64 103.92 10.91 -28.35
C LEU A 64 102.76 11.87 -28.60
N GLU A 65 102.92 12.84 -29.50
CA GLU A 65 101.88 13.81 -29.85
C GLU A 65 100.66 13.11 -30.47
N ASP A 66 100.88 12.16 -31.40
CA ASP A 66 99.81 11.35 -31.98
C ASP A 66 99.03 10.57 -30.91
N ARG A 67 99.75 9.97 -29.95
CA ARG A 67 99.15 9.23 -28.83
C ARG A 67 98.39 10.14 -27.87
N ILE A 68 98.87 11.34 -27.59
CA ILE A 68 98.16 12.34 -26.78
C ILE A 68 96.86 12.74 -27.48
N GLY A 69 96.91 12.98 -28.80
CA GLY A 69 95.71 13.25 -29.61
C GLY A 69 94.69 12.12 -29.53
N GLU A 70 95.13 10.87 -29.67
CA GLU A 70 94.28 9.68 -29.55
C GLU A 70 93.65 9.55 -28.15
N ILE A 71 94.42 9.80 -27.09
CA ILE A 71 93.94 9.78 -25.70
C ILE A 71 92.89 10.86 -25.47
N ASN A 72 93.12 12.09 -25.96
CA ASN A 72 92.16 13.18 -25.81
C ASN A 72 90.83 12.88 -26.53
N ALA A 73 90.88 12.31 -27.75
CA ALA A 73 89.68 11.88 -28.46
C ALA A 73 88.91 10.80 -27.69
N LYS A 74 89.62 9.85 -27.07
CA LYS A 74 89.02 8.82 -26.20
C LYS A 74 88.40 9.42 -24.94
N ILE A 75 89.05 10.38 -24.28
CA ILE A 75 88.52 11.09 -23.10
C ILE A 75 87.21 11.79 -23.45
N GLN A 76 87.15 12.49 -24.59
CA GLN A 76 85.93 13.14 -25.04
C GLN A 76 84.80 12.13 -25.29
N TYR A 77 85.11 11.01 -25.96
CA TYR A 77 84.15 9.93 -26.16
C TYR A 77 83.63 9.35 -24.84
N PHE A 78 84.51 9.10 -23.86
CA PHE A 78 84.09 8.64 -22.53
C PHE A 78 83.18 9.65 -21.83
N GLY A 79 83.46 10.95 -21.93
CA GLY A 79 82.60 12.00 -21.40
C GLY A 79 81.22 12.05 -22.07
N ASP A 80 81.15 11.85 -23.40
CA ASP A 80 79.88 11.71 -24.12
C ASP A 80 79.08 10.47 -23.66
N CYS A 81 79.77 9.35 -23.43
CA CYS A 81 79.17 8.13 -22.87
C CYS A 81 78.65 8.34 -21.44
N GLU A 82 79.42 9.01 -20.58
CA GLU A 82 79.03 9.31 -19.20
C GLU A 82 77.75 10.16 -19.14
N ARG A 83 77.66 11.22 -19.98
CA ARG A 83 76.45 12.06 -20.06
C ARG A 83 75.22 11.26 -20.49
N LYS A 84 75.36 10.36 -21.46
CA LYS A 84 74.25 9.48 -21.90
C LYS A 84 73.83 8.50 -20.81
N ILE A 85 74.80 7.99 -20.04
CA ILE A 85 74.51 7.12 -18.89
C ILE A 85 73.73 7.90 -17.84
N GLU A 86 74.11 9.14 -17.54
CA GLU A 86 73.40 9.99 -16.59
C GLU A 86 71.97 10.29 -17.07
N GLU A 87 71.78 10.66 -18.34
CA GLU A 87 70.46 10.87 -18.95
C GLU A 87 69.58 9.61 -18.83
N LEU A 88 70.09 8.45 -19.24
CA LEU A 88 69.35 7.19 -19.12
C LEU A 88 69.04 6.82 -17.66
N THR A 89 69.95 7.13 -16.73
CA THR A 89 69.72 6.90 -15.30
C THR A 89 68.56 7.75 -14.79
N THR A 90 68.51 9.03 -15.15
CA THR A 90 67.40 9.91 -14.78
C THR A 90 66.06 9.45 -15.37
N GLU A 91 66.04 8.96 -16.62
CA GLU A 91 64.82 8.45 -17.23
C GLU A 91 64.37 7.13 -16.58
N ILE A 92 65.30 6.25 -16.20
CA ILE A 92 64.98 5.03 -15.42
C ILE A 92 64.31 5.41 -14.10
N ASP A 93 64.84 6.40 -13.38
CA ASP A 93 64.26 6.84 -12.11
C ASP A 93 62.88 7.47 -12.30
N ARG A 94 62.69 8.26 -13.36
CA ARG A 94 61.39 8.83 -13.74
C ARG A 94 60.37 7.73 -14.04
N LEU A 95 60.74 6.76 -14.86
CA LEU A 95 59.89 5.63 -15.23
C LEU A 95 59.55 4.75 -14.02
N LYS A 96 60.52 4.51 -13.13
CA LYS A 96 60.31 3.76 -11.88
C LYS A 96 59.30 4.45 -10.97
N THR A 97 59.40 5.78 -10.84
CA THR A 97 58.46 6.58 -10.04
C THR A 97 57.05 6.54 -10.67
N ALA A 98 56.95 6.70 -11.99
CA ALA A 98 55.67 6.61 -12.71
C ALA A 98 55.02 5.22 -12.58
N LEU A 99 55.82 4.15 -12.64
CA LEU A 99 55.35 2.78 -12.46
C LEU A 99 54.80 2.55 -11.05
N SER A 100 55.48 3.04 -10.03
CA SER A 100 55.02 2.95 -8.64
C SER A 100 53.71 3.71 -8.42
N GLY A 101 53.57 4.91 -9.01
CA GLY A 101 52.31 5.66 -8.98
C GLY A 101 51.17 4.89 -9.64
N PHE A 102 51.43 4.32 -10.83
CA PHE A 102 50.45 3.52 -11.55
C PHE A 102 50.03 2.25 -10.79
N GLU A 103 50.96 1.56 -10.11
CA GLU A 103 50.66 0.39 -9.30
C GLU A 103 49.73 0.73 -8.12
N GLN A 104 49.98 1.87 -7.47
CA GLN A 104 49.12 2.36 -6.39
C GLN A 104 47.71 2.70 -6.91
N ASP A 105 47.61 3.43 -8.02
CA ASP A 105 46.33 3.77 -8.64
C ASP A 105 45.56 2.52 -9.08
N TYR A 106 46.25 1.56 -9.69
CA TYR A 106 45.68 0.27 -10.07
C TYR A 106 45.15 -0.50 -8.87
N SER A 107 45.90 -0.55 -7.76
CA SER A 107 45.46 -1.21 -6.53
C SER A 107 44.20 -0.55 -5.95
N GLY A 108 44.15 0.78 -5.95
CA GLY A 108 42.98 1.54 -5.48
C GLY A 108 41.76 1.35 -6.39
N ALA A 109 41.95 1.34 -7.70
CA ALA A 109 40.90 1.05 -8.67
C ALA A 109 40.37 -0.39 -8.53
N ASN A 110 41.25 -1.37 -8.30
CA ASN A 110 40.87 -2.77 -8.11
C ASN A 110 40.05 -2.98 -6.82
N LEU A 111 40.40 -2.30 -5.73
CA LEU A 111 39.58 -2.32 -4.51
C LEU A 111 38.17 -1.79 -4.76
N LYS A 112 38.04 -0.66 -5.47
CA LYS A 112 36.73 -0.10 -5.86
C LYS A 112 35.95 -1.05 -6.76
N LEU A 113 36.62 -1.69 -7.72
CA LEU A 113 36.02 -2.70 -8.59
C LEU A 113 35.43 -3.85 -7.78
N SER A 114 36.19 -4.39 -6.81
CA SER A 114 35.73 -5.49 -5.96
C SER A 114 34.55 -5.10 -5.07
N ALA A 115 34.53 -3.88 -4.54
CA ALA A 115 33.40 -3.37 -3.76
C ALA A 115 32.13 -3.24 -4.61
N LEU A 116 32.27 -2.73 -5.84
CA LEU A 116 31.17 -2.60 -6.78
C LEU A 116 30.65 -3.97 -7.27
N GLU A 117 31.55 -4.94 -7.47
CA GLU A 117 31.18 -6.30 -7.83
C GLU A 117 30.33 -6.97 -6.73
N GLU A 118 30.68 -6.75 -5.46
CA GLU A 118 29.89 -7.22 -4.32
C GLU A 118 28.52 -6.53 -4.23
N GLU A 119 28.45 -5.22 -4.49
CA GLU A 119 27.18 -4.49 -4.54
C GLU A 119 26.28 -5.03 -5.66
N ILE A 120 26.81 -5.24 -6.86
CA ILE A 120 26.10 -5.84 -7.98
C ILE A 120 25.58 -7.23 -7.60
N ARG A 121 26.39 -8.05 -6.92
CA ARG A 121 26.00 -9.39 -6.46
C ARG A 121 24.82 -9.34 -5.48
N LEU A 122 24.85 -8.41 -4.53
CA LEU A 122 23.76 -8.21 -3.55
C LEU A 122 22.48 -7.70 -4.22
N LEU A 123 22.61 -6.76 -5.17
CA LEU A 123 21.48 -6.25 -5.94
C LEU A 123 20.84 -7.36 -6.78
N TRP A 124 21.64 -8.22 -7.42
CA TRP A 124 21.12 -9.38 -8.14
C TRP A 124 20.38 -10.37 -7.24
N ALA A 125 20.90 -10.65 -6.04
CA ALA A 125 20.22 -11.51 -5.08
C ALA A 125 18.87 -10.92 -4.64
N THR A 126 18.86 -9.62 -4.33
CA THR A 126 17.64 -8.88 -3.96
C THR A 126 16.63 -8.84 -5.11
N SER A 127 17.09 -8.55 -6.32
CA SER A 127 16.25 -8.54 -7.52
C SER A 127 15.58 -9.89 -7.76
N ARG A 128 16.31 -11.00 -7.59
CA ARG A 128 15.72 -12.35 -7.71
C ARG A 128 14.65 -12.59 -6.65
N LYS A 129 14.93 -12.22 -5.39
CA LYS A 129 13.96 -12.35 -4.29
C LYS A 129 12.68 -11.55 -4.58
N ASN A 130 12.83 -10.28 -4.98
CA ASN A 130 11.69 -9.43 -5.32
C ASN A 130 10.88 -10.01 -6.48
N ASN A 131 11.53 -10.61 -7.49
CA ASN A 131 10.83 -11.25 -8.60
C ASN A 131 9.96 -12.42 -8.13
N PHE A 132 10.45 -13.26 -7.22
CA PHE A 132 9.64 -14.32 -6.63
C PHE A 132 8.45 -13.78 -5.81
N GLU A 133 8.68 -12.73 -5.02
CA GLU A 133 7.62 -12.09 -4.24
C GLU A 133 6.54 -11.47 -5.15
N ILE A 134 6.93 -10.89 -6.29
CA ILE A 134 6.00 -10.37 -7.30
C ILE A 134 5.08 -11.49 -7.80
N TYR A 135 5.63 -12.62 -8.26
CA TYR A 135 4.81 -13.74 -8.73
C TYR A 135 3.89 -14.31 -7.64
N ALA A 136 4.39 -14.41 -6.41
CA ALA A 136 3.59 -14.88 -5.28
C ALA A 136 2.43 -13.93 -4.95
N LEU A 137 2.66 -12.62 -5.02
CA LEU A 137 1.63 -11.61 -4.82
C LEU A 137 0.63 -11.57 -5.98
N GLU A 138 1.10 -11.68 -7.22
CA GLU A 138 0.26 -11.75 -8.42
C GLU A 138 -0.68 -12.95 -8.38
N SER A 139 -0.18 -14.13 -8.02
CA SER A 139 -1.01 -15.33 -7.86
C SER A 139 -2.09 -15.15 -6.78
N LYS A 140 -1.76 -14.53 -5.64
CA LYS A 140 -2.74 -14.23 -4.59
C LYS A 140 -3.77 -13.19 -5.02
N ALA A 141 -3.36 -12.19 -5.80
CA ALA A 141 -4.26 -11.18 -6.34
C ALA A 141 -5.26 -11.81 -7.32
N LEU A 142 -4.80 -12.70 -8.19
CA LEU A 142 -5.67 -13.43 -9.12
C LEU A 142 -6.67 -14.35 -8.40
N ASP A 143 -6.24 -15.06 -7.35
CA ASP A 143 -7.16 -15.87 -6.52
C ASP A 143 -8.23 -15.00 -5.83
N ALA A 144 -7.80 -13.88 -5.22
CA ALA A 144 -8.71 -12.95 -4.57
C ALA A 144 -9.70 -12.32 -5.57
N GLU A 145 -9.26 -11.99 -6.79
CA GLU A 145 -10.12 -11.51 -7.86
C GLU A 145 -11.15 -12.55 -8.28
N GLY A 146 -10.75 -13.83 -8.40
CA GLY A 146 -11.66 -14.94 -8.69
C GLY A 146 -12.77 -15.07 -7.63
N ARG A 147 -12.39 -15.04 -6.35
CA ARG A 147 -13.33 -15.08 -5.23
C ARG A 147 -14.27 -13.86 -5.20
N LEU A 148 -13.76 -12.68 -5.54
CA LEU A 148 -14.56 -11.47 -5.61
C LEU A 148 -15.60 -11.54 -6.74
N LYS A 149 -15.24 -12.09 -7.91
CA LYS A 149 -16.19 -12.34 -9.00
C LYS A 149 -17.30 -13.31 -8.58
N GLU A 150 -16.97 -14.38 -7.87
CA GLU A 150 -17.95 -15.32 -7.33
C GLU A 150 -18.92 -14.64 -6.36
N ILE A 151 -18.40 -13.92 -5.37
CA ILE A 151 -19.23 -13.19 -4.39
C ILE A 151 -20.10 -12.14 -5.09
N THR A 152 -19.56 -11.41 -6.06
CA THR A 152 -20.32 -10.41 -6.83
C THR A 152 -21.48 -11.05 -7.56
N SER A 153 -21.28 -12.21 -8.19
CA SER A 153 -22.36 -12.98 -8.84
C SER A 153 -23.44 -13.41 -7.85
N GLN A 154 -23.05 -13.91 -6.67
CA GLN A 154 -23.99 -14.29 -5.61
C GLN A 154 -24.79 -13.09 -5.09
N VAL A 155 -24.16 -11.93 -4.96
CA VAL A 155 -24.82 -10.68 -4.54
C VAL A 155 -25.82 -10.22 -5.60
N GLU A 156 -25.48 -10.29 -6.88
CA GLU A 156 -26.41 -9.94 -7.96
C GLU A 156 -27.64 -10.86 -7.96
N GLN A 157 -27.44 -12.18 -7.84
CA GLN A 157 -28.54 -13.13 -7.73
C GLN A 157 -29.42 -12.84 -6.51
N MET A 158 -28.83 -12.53 -5.36
CA MET A 158 -29.60 -12.18 -4.16
C MET A 158 -30.38 -10.87 -4.35
N SER A 159 -29.79 -9.88 -5.04
CA SER A 159 -30.46 -8.62 -5.37
C SER A 159 -31.72 -8.85 -6.20
N GLU A 160 -31.64 -9.71 -7.23
CA GLU A 160 -32.78 -10.11 -8.05
C GLU A 160 -33.88 -10.75 -7.18
N ILE A 161 -33.54 -11.75 -6.36
CA ILE A 161 -34.48 -12.43 -5.46
C ILE A 161 -35.15 -11.45 -4.49
N VAL A 162 -34.35 -10.57 -3.85
CA VAL A 162 -34.87 -9.58 -2.90
C VAL A 162 -35.82 -8.61 -3.58
N SER A 163 -35.53 -8.20 -4.82
CA SER A 163 -36.40 -7.32 -5.60
C SER A 163 -37.75 -7.98 -5.94
N GLU A 164 -37.76 -9.27 -6.29
CA GLU A 164 -38.98 -10.04 -6.54
C GLU A 164 -39.80 -10.24 -5.26
N GLN A 165 -39.15 -10.62 -4.16
CA GLN A 165 -39.79 -10.76 -2.84
C GLN A 165 -40.41 -9.44 -2.39
N TRP A 166 -39.74 -8.32 -2.62
CA TRP A 166 -40.27 -6.99 -2.32
C TRP A 166 -41.56 -6.68 -3.09
N ILE A 167 -41.62 -6.98 -4.39
CA ILE A 167 -42.83 -6.81 -5.21
C ILE A 167 -43.96 -7.68 -4.67
N GLN A 168 -43.69 -8.93 -4.30
CA GLN A 168 -44.68 -9.85 -3.75
C GLN A 168 -45.25 -9.35 -2.41
N ILE A 169 -44.38 -8.85 -1.51
CA ILE A 169 -44.80 -8.25 -0.23
C ILE A 169 -45.73 -7.06 -0.50
N GLN A 170 -45.37 -6.17 -1.41
CA GLN A 170 -46.22 -5.01 -1.75
C GLN A 170 -47.60 -5.44 -2.29
N GLN A 171 -47.66 -6.48 -3.13
CA GLN A 171 -48.93 -7.01 -3.62
C GLN A 171 -49.78 -7.64 -2.51
N LEU A 172 -49.14 -8.40 -1.60
CA LEU A 172 -49.81 -9.00 -0.44
C LEU A 172 -50.36 -7.93 0.51
N GLU A 173 -49.58 -6.89 0.81
CA GLU A 173 -50.01 -5.75 1.63
C GLU A 173 -51.26 -5.08 1.05
N GLN A 174 -51.27 -4.83 -0.26
CA GLN A 174 -52.45 -4.28 -0.94
C GLN A 174 -53.66 -5.22 -0.91
N ALA A 175 -53.44 -6.53 -1.12
CA ALA A 175 -54.49 -7.52 -1.07
C ALA A 175 -55.12 -7.62 0.33
N VAL A 176 -54.30 -7.61 1.39
CA VAL A 176 -54.73 -7.59 2.78
C VAL A 176 -55.55 -6.34 3.08
N TYR A 177 -55.04 -5.15 2.74
CA TYR A 177 -55.76 -3.89 2.93
C TYR A 177 -57.15 -3.91 2.25
N MET A 178 -57.22 -4.40 1.01
CA MET A 178 -58.49 -4.51 0.28
C MET A 178 -59.42 -5.57 0.89
N ALA A 179 -58.88 -6.68 1.41
CA ALA A 179 -59.66 -7.69 2.12
C ALA A 179 -60.24 -7.16 3.43
N GLU A 180 -59.47 -6.38 4.20
CA GLU A 180 -59.94 -5.72 5.42
C GLU A 180 -61.09 -4.75 5.13
N ILE A 181 -60.95 -3.90 4.11
CA ILE A 181 -62.01 -2.98 3.68
C ILE A 181 -63.28 -3.74 3.29
N ARG A 182 -63.15 -4.80 2.48
CA ARG A 182 -64.31 -5.60 2.04
C ARG A 182 -64.97 -6.28 3.24
N THR A 183 -64.19 -6.85 4.14
CA THR A 183 -64.70 -7.51 5.36
C THR A 183 -65.42 -6.52 6.27
N ALA A 184 -64.86 -5.31 6.45
CA ALA A 184 -65.52 -4.24 7.23
C ALA A 184 -66.82 -3.77 6.57
N LYS A 185 -66.86 -3.64 5.23
CA LYS A 185 -68.08 -3.30 4.48
C LYS A 185 -69.15 -4.39 4.64
N VAL A 186 -68.80 -5.65 4.42
CA VAL A 186 -69.72 -6.79 4.58
C VAL A 186 -70.23 -6.87 6.01
N LYS A 187 -69.35 -6.75 7.02
CA LYS A 187 -69.75 -6.70 8.43
C LYS A 187 -70.75 -5.57 8.68
N ARG A 188 -70.49 -4.35 8.19
CA ARG A 188 -71.39 -3.21 8.33
C ARG A 188 -72.75 -3.44 7.65
N GLU A 189 -72.77 -4.03 6.46
CA GLU A 189 -74.00 -4.38 5.75
C GLU A 189 -74.80 -5.46 6.50
N LEU A 190 -74.12 -6.49 7.00
CA LEU A 190 -74.75 -7.55 7.78
C LEU A 190 -75.33 -7.01 9.09
N TRP A 191 -74.60 -6.12 9.77
CA TRP A 191 -75.09 -5.37 10.93
C TRP A 191 -76.34 -4.54 10.59
N ARG A 192 -76.37 -3.84 9.45
CA ARG A 192 -77.58 -3.12 8.98
C ARG A 192 -78.74 -4.06 8.61
N ARG A 193 -78.46 -5.28 8.14
CA ARG A 193 -79.48 -6.28 7.76
C ARG A 193 -80.01 -7.08 8.96
N CYS A 194 -79.34 -7.05 10.11
CA CYS A 194 -79.77 -7.73 11.32
C CYS A 194 -81.18 -7.27 11.74
N PRO A 195 -82.15 -8.18 11.90
CA PRO A 195 -83.51 -7.84 12.32
C PRO A 195 -83.54 -7.05 13.63
N PHE A 196 -82.65 -7.39 14.57
CA PHE A 196 -82.52 -6.67 15.85
C PHE A 196 -82.08 -5.22 15.65
N VAL A 197 -81.04 -4.98 14.84
CA VAL A 197 -80.57 -3.61 14.56
C VAL A 197 -81.66 -2.82 13.84
N LYS A 198 -82.34 -3.43 12.85
CA LYS A 198 -83.49 -2.82 12.18
C LYS A 198 -84.59 -2.43 13.17
N PHE A 199 -84.98 -3.35 14.05
CA PHE A 199 -85.97 -3.11 15.08
C PHE A 199 -85.57 -1.95 16.00
N VAL A 200 -84.33 -1.93 16.50
CA VAL A 200 -83.81 -0.83 17.34
C VAL A 200 -83.82 0.49 16.57
N THR A 201 -83.43 0.51 15.29
CA THR A 201 -83.47 1.73 14.49
C THR A 201 -84.89 2.21 14.22
N THR A 202 -85.84 1.30 13.94
CA THR A 202 -87.25 1.66 13.71
C THR A 202 -87.88 2.19 14.99
N LEU A 203 -87.66 1.51 16.12
CA LEU A 203 -88.13 2.00 17.41
C LEU A 203 -87.58 3.38 17.71
N TYR A 204 -86.27 3.58 17.57
CA TYR A 204 -85.67 4.88 17.87
C TYR A 204 -86.18 5.98 16.92
N ASP A 205 -86.38 5.68 15.64
CA ASP A 205 -86.94 6.62 14.67
C ASP A 205 -88.40 6.99 14.99
N ASP A 206 -89.23 6.01 15.36
CA ASP A 206 -90.61 6.24 15.81
C ASP A 206 -90.67 6.99 17.14
N PHE A 207 -89.78 6.65 18.09
CA PHE A 207 -89.63 7.39 19.34
C PHE A 207 -89.20 8.83 19.08
N LEU A 208 -88.22 9.07 18.19
CA LEU A 208 -87.77 10.41 17.82
C LEU A 208 -88.87 11.19 17.10
N LYS A 209 -89.62 10.57 16.20
CA LYS A 209 -90.76 11.20 15.51
C LYS A 209 -91.88 11.54 16.48
N THR A 210 -92.20 10.64 17.39
CA THR A 210 -93.22 10.83 18.43
C THR A 210 -92.78 11.91 19.40
N LEU A 211 -91.54 11.86 19.88
CA LEU A 211 -90.95 12.88 20.73
C LEU A 211 -90.95 14.23 20.01
N LYS A 212 -90.51 14.28 18.75
CA LYS A 212 -90.51 15.49 17.93
C LYS A 212 -91.92 16.05 17.83
N ARG A 213 -92.92 15.24 17.49
CA ARG A 213 -94.33 15.66 17.38
C ARG A 213 -94.92 16.14 18.72
N ILE A 214 -94.53 15.54 19.83
CA ILE A 214 -94.94 15.98 21.18
C ILE A 214 -94.24 17.29 21.56
N LEU A 215 -92.97 17.45 21.16
CA LEU A 215 -92.18 18.65 21.43
C LEU A 215 -92.46 19.79 20.45
N GLU A 216 -93.02 19.51 19.26
CA GLU A 216 -93.25 20.47 18.17
C GLU A 216 -94.15 21.66 18.60
N PRO A 217 -95.21 21.47 19.41
CA PRO A 217 -95.98 22.58 19.99
C PRO A 217 -95.25 23.35 21.10
N TYR A 218 -94.23 22.75 21.73
CA TYR A 218 -93.50 23.34 22.86
C TYR A 218 -92.15 23.98 22.45
N VAL A 219 -91.60 23.62 21.29
CA VAL A 219 -90.25 24.00 20.82
C VAL A 219 -90.31 25.18 19.85
N LEU A 220 -91.31 26.05 19.96
CA LEU A 220 -91.41 27.26 19.13
C LEU A 220 -90.52 28.42 19.62
N GLY A 221 -89.60 28.19 20.57
CA GLY A 221 -88.69 29.23 21.09
C GLY A 221 -87.27 28.72 21.37
N ASN A 222 -86.27 29.38 20.77
CA ASN A 222 -84.83 29.12 20.99
C ASN A 222 -84.41 29.14 22.48
N SER A 223 -85.12 29.87 23.35
CA SER A 223 -84.81 29.94 24.78
C SER A 223 -85.19 28.67 25.56
N MET A 224 -86.25 27.97 25.15
CA MET A 224 -86.70 26.74 25.82
C MET A 224 -85.78 25.56 25.51
N LEU A 225 -85.22 25.50 24.30
CA LEU A 225 -84.22 24.50 23.94
C LEU A 225 -82.93 24.67 24.77
N ALA A 226 -82.47 25.91 24.95
CA ALA A 226 -81.32 26.22 25.80
C ALA A 226 -81.59 25.87 27.27
N PHE A 227 -82.78 26.20 27.78
CA PHE A 227 -83.22 25.82 29.13
C PHE A 227 -83.30 24.30 29.30
N CYS A 228 -83.95 23.57 28.39
CA CYS A 228 -84.02 22.11 28.42
C CYS A 228 -82.62 21.47 28.32
N LYS A 229 -81.73 22.00 27.47
CA LYS A 229 -80.36 21.52 27.35
C LYS A 229 -79.58 21.71 28.66
N SER A 230 -79.71 22.88 29.28
CA SER A 230 -79.06 23.17 30.58
C SER A 230 -79.58 22.26 31.69
N ARG A 231 -80.90 22.04 31.76
CA ARG A 231 -81.55 21.20 32.75
C ARG A 231 -81.27 19.71 32.52
N ALA A 232 -81.19 19.26 31.27
CA ALA A 232 -80.81 17.90 30.91
C ALA A 232 -79.33 17.64 31.25
N LEU A 233 -78.42 18.59 30.97
CA LEU A 233 -77.02 18.49 31.38
C LEU A 233 -76.88 18.41 32.91
N GLN A 234 -77.64 19.23 33.64
CA GLN A 234 -77.66 19.18 35.10
C GLN A 234 -78.21 17.86 35.64
N ALA A 235 -79.31 17.35 35.05
CA ALA A 235 -79.87 16.06 35.40
C ALA A 235 -78.89 14.91 35.10
N PHE A 236 -78.16 14.99 33.99
CA PHE A 236 -77.16 13.99 33.62
C PHE A 236 -75.93 14.02 34.55
N ALA A 237 -75.47 15.21 34.95
CA ALA A 237 -74.39 15.35 35.92
C ALA A 237 -74.78 14.73 37.28
N SER A 238 -76.00 15.02 37.76
CA SER A 238 -76.56 14.40 38.96
C SER A 238 -76.69 12.88 38.82
N ALA A 239 -77.25 12.41 37.70
CA ALA A 239 -77.40 10.98 37.42
C ALA A 239 -76.04 10.27 37.41
N LYS A 240 -75.00 10.88 36.81
CA LYS A 240 -73.64 10.34 36.81
C LYS A 240 -73.05 10.26 38.22
N TYR A 241 -73.25 11.29 39.04
CA TYR A 241 -72.82 11.29 40.44
C TYR A 241 -73.48 10.16 41.23
N TYR A 242 -74.80 10.02 41.17
CA TYR A 242 -75.53 8.97 41.87
C TYR A 242 -75.28 7.57 41.29
N HIS A 243 -75.04 7.46 39.98
CA HIS A 243 -74.65 6.19 39.35
C HIS A 243 -73.31 5.71 39.89
N HIS A 244 -72.30 6.59 39.98
CA HIS A 244 -71.02 6.26 40.60
C HIS A 244 -71.18 5.89 42.09
N GLN A 245 -72.04 6.59 42.82
CA GLN A 245 -72.33 6.26 44.22
C GLN A 245 -72.95 4.86 44.35
N LEU A 246 -73.93 4.54 43.51
CA LEU A 246 -74.62 3.25 43.48
C LEU A 246 -73.69 2.10 43.05
N GLN A 247 -72.73 2.36 42.15
CA GLN A 247 -71.68 1.39 41.84
C GLN A 247 -70.87 1.00 43.07
N GLY A 248 -70.53 1.96 43.95
CA GLY A 248 -69.83 1.68 45.20
C GLY A 248 -70.62 0.72 46.10
N PHE A 249 -71.92 0.96 46.25
CA PHE A 249 -72.82 0.11 47.04
C PHE A 249 -73.00 -1.28 46.41
N ILE A 250 -73.27 -1.35 45.11
CA ILE A 250 -73.45 -2.63 44.40
C ILE A 250 -72.15 -3.44 44.42
N ARG A 251 -70.99 -2.81 44.23
CA ARG A 251 -69.69 -3.48 44.31
C ARG A 251 -69.42 -4.04 45.70
N HIS A 252 -69.80 -3.30 46.75
CA HIS A 252 -69.68 -3.77 48.12
C HIS A 252 -70.62 -4.96 48.38
N ALA A 253 -71.89 -4.86 47.97
CA ALA A 253 -72.89 -5.92 48.09
C ALA A 253 -72.52 -7.18 47.28
N MET A 254 -71.91 -7.03 46.10
CA MET A 254 -71.42 -8.16 45.32
C MET A 254 -70.22 -8.83 45.99
N LYS A 255 -69.29 -8.07 46.56
CA LYS A 255 -68.14 -8.64 47.28
C LYS A 255 -68.51 -9.34 48.60
N SER A 256 -69.65 -8.99 49.20
CA SER A 256 -70.10 -9.61 50.45
C SER A 256 -70.75 -10.99 50.29
N HIS A 257 -71.03 -11.44 49.06
CA HIS A 257 -71.64 -12.75 48.79
C HIS A 257 -70.69 -13.63 47.96
N GLU A 258 -70.47 -14.88 48.40
CA GLU A 258 -69.53 -15.81 47.75
C GLU A 258 -69.83 -16.05 46.27
N LEU A 259 -71.11 -16.02 45.86
CA LEU A 259 -71.53 -16.26 44.48
C LEU A 259 -71.34 -15.07 43.55
N THR A 260 -71.42 -13.84 44.06
CA THR A 260 -71.34 -12.61 43.25
C THR A 260 -69.99 -11.89 43.39
N ALA A 261 -69.17 -12.27 44.37
CA ALA A 261 -67.81 -11.79 44.55
C ALA A 261 -66.91 -11.93 43.31
N PRO A 262 -66.89 -13.07 42.57
CA PRO A 262 -66.08 -13.20 41.36
C PRO A 262 -66.57 -12.33 40.20
N LEU A 263 -67.81 -11.83 40.26
CA LEU A 263 -68.42 -10.99 39.22
C LEU A 263 -68.27 -9.49 39.51
N ALA A 264 -67.68 -9.09 40.63
CA ALA A 264 -67.58 -7.70 41.09
C ALA A 264 -66.51 -6.85 40.36
N HIS A 265 -66.33 -7.09 39.05
CA HIS A 265 -65.50 -6.30 38.16
C HIS A 265 -66.16 -4.97 37.79
N GLU A 266 -65.36 -3.94 37.45
CA GLU A 266 -65.87 -2.58 37.22
C GLU A 266 -66.89 -2.49 36.10
N GLU A 267 -66.67 -3.21 35.00
CA GLU A 267 -67.58 -3.23 33.85
C GLU A 267 -68.93 -3.87 34.23
N VAL A 268 -68.90 -5.01 34.94
CA VAL A 268 -70.13 -5.71 35.36
C VAL A 268 -70.91 -4.87 36.37
N VAL A 269 -70.24 -4.27 37.35
CA VAL A 269 -70.86 -3.36 38.32
C VAL A 269 -71.47 -2.15 37.60
N PHE A 270 -70.79 -1.58 36.60
CA PHE A 270 -71.31 -0.50 35.77
C PHE A 270 -72.60 -0.90 35.05
N PHE A 271 -72.63 -2.07 34.41
CA PHE A 271 -73.82 -2.56 33.70
C PHE A 271 -74.98 -2.87 34.64
N VAL A 272 -74.74 -3.56 35.76
CA VAL A 272 -75.77 -3.87 36.76
C VAL A 272 -76.34 -2.59 37.34
N THR A 273 -75.49 -1.62 37.71
CA THR A 273 -75.92 -0.31 38.21
C THR A 273 -76.76 0.43 37.17
N SER A 274 -76.33 0.42 35.91
CA SER A 274 -77.07 1.05 34.82
C SER A 274 -78.44 0.40 34.60
N ALA A 275 -78.51 -0.94 34.62
CA ALA A 275 -79.76 -1.67 34.48
C ALA A 275 -80.73 -1.37 35.63
N LEU A 276 -80.23 -1.29 36.87
CA LEU A 276 -81.03 -1.01 38.06
C LEU A 276 -81.66 0.39 38.05
N VAL A 277 -81.01 1.36 37.38
CA VAL A 277 -81.53 2.72 37.17
C VAL A 277 -82.45 2.79 35.95
N VAL A 278 -82.05 2.19 34.82
CA VAL A 278 -82.76 2.32 33.55
C VAL A 278 -84.03 1.47 33.51
N LEU A 279 -84.03 0.25 34.06
CA LEU A 279 -85.19 -0.64 34.00
C LEU A 279 -86.45 -0.05 34.67
N PRO A 280 -86.40 0.49 35.89
CA PRO A 280 -87.59 1.09 36.52
C PRO A 280 -88.10 2.32 35.76
N ILE A 281 -87.19 3.15 35.25
CA ILE A 281 -87.55 4.33 34.46
C ILE A 281 -88.22 3.89 33.15
N MET A 282 -87.64 2.91 32.45
CA MET A 282 -88.22 2.38 31.23
C MET A 282 -89.57 1.72 31.49
N THR A 283 -89.72 0.91 32.55
CA THR A 283 -91.02 0.32 32.91
C THR A 283 -92.06 1.38 33.27
N ALA A 284 -91.70 2.40 34.04
CA ALA A 284 -92.60 3.51 34.37
C ALA A 284 -92.98 4.32 33.12
N CYS A 285 -92.03 4.63 32.25
CA CYS A 285 -92.29 5.30 30.98
C CYS A 285 -93.20 4.45 30.08
N MET A 286 -92.95 3.15 29.96
CA MET A 286 -93.78 2.24 29.17
C MET A 286 -95.21 2.15 29.72
N LEU A 287 -95.38 2.08 31.05
CA LEU A 287 -96.71 2.09 31.70
C LEU A 287 -97.43 3.42 31.48
N LEU A 288 -96.75 4.55 31.65
CA LEU A 288 -97.35 5.87 31.40
C LEU A 288 -97.73 6.04 29.94
N LEU A 289 -96.86 5.67 29.01
CA LEU A 289 -97.13 5.77 27.57
C LEU A 289 -98.27 4.82 27.15
N SER A 290 -98.42 3.66 27.79
CA SER A 290 -99.56 2.75 27.53
C SER A 290 -100.92 3.31 27.93
N GLN A 291 -100.98 4.31 28.82
CA GLN A 291 -102.24 4.99 29.18
C GLN A 291 -102.64 6.10 28.19
N PHE A 292 -101.71 6.52 27.33
CA PHE A 292 -101.95 7.54 26.30
C PHE A 292 -102.02 6.96 24.89
N SER A 293 -101.98 5.61 24.76
CA SER A 293 -102.28 4.87 23.55
C SER A 293 -103.72 4.38 23.54
#